data_AF-A0AB34SHR4-F1
#
_entry.id   AF-A0AB34SHR4-F1
#
_cell.length_a   1.000
_cell.length_b   1.000
_cell.length_c   1.000
_cell.angle_alpha   90.00
_cell.angle_beta   90.00
_cell.angle_gamma   90.00
#
_symmetry.space_group_name_H-M   'P 1'
#
loop_
_entity.id
_entity.type
_entity.pdbx_description
1 polymer ?
#
loop_
_entity_poly.entity_id
_entity_poly.type
_entity_poly.pdbx_seq_one_letter_code
_entity_poly.pdbx_strand_id
1 'polypeptide(L)'
;MKKKLIIKKLIIFAFVIFFGGSYINQLITTKKIESEIENKQSQLEEIQEKNERLQEEVEKINSNSADYLEKLARERLGMIKPGEKVVNSSDEKEANPN
;
A
#
# COMPACT_ATOMS: atom_id res chain seq x y z
N MET A 1 63.13 -17.19 -10.95
CA MET A 1 62.13 -17.73 -9.99
C MET A 1 61.24 -16.66 -9.36
N LYS A 2 61.78 -15.51 -8.90
CA LYS A 2 61.02 -14.43 -8.23
C LYS A 2 59.87 -13.81 -9.07
N LYS A 3 60.05 -13.62 -10.39
CA LYS A 3 58.99 -13.10 -11.28
C LYS A 3 57.73 -13.98 -11.34
N LYS A 4 57.88 -15.32 -11.33
CA LYS A 4 56.75 -16.27 -11.32
C LYS A 4 55.93 -16.19 -10.01
N LEU A 5 56.59 -15.89 -8.89
CA LEU A 5 55.92 -15.70 -7.60
C LEU A 5 55.11 -14.40 -7.56
N ILE A 6 55.62 -13.31 -8.14
CA ILE A 6 54.91 -12.03 -8.23
C ILE A 6 53.65 -12.19 -9.08
N ILE A 7 53.76 -12.88 -10.22
CA ILE A 7 52.63 -13.16 -11.11
C ILE A 7 51.56 -14.03 -10.42
N LYS A 8 51.96 -15.07 -9.69
CA LYS A 8 51.00 -15.88 -8.90
C LYS A 8 50.25 -15.05 -7.86
N LYS A 9 50.95 -14.17 -7.13
CA LYS A 9 50.30 -13.29 -6.14
C LYS A 9 49.33 -12.31 -6.80
N LEU A 10 49.67 -11.78 -7.97
CA LEU A 10 48.81 -10.85 -8.71
C LEU A 10 47.52 -11.52 -9.20
N ILE A 11 47.61 -12.78 -9.67
CA ILE A 11 46.44 -13.57 -10.07
C ILE A 11 45.53 -13.85 -8.87
N ILE A 12 46.10 -14.25 -7.74
CA ILE A 12 45.33 -14.49 -6.50
C ILE A 12 44.65 -13.20 -6.03
N PHE A 13 45.35 -12.07 -6.08
CA PHE A 13 44.80 -10.77 -5.71
C PHE A 13 43.64 -10.34 -6.61
N ALA A 14 43.78 -10.52 -7.93
CA ALA A 14 42.70 -10.27 -8.89
C ALA A 14 41.47 -11.15 -8.61
N PHE A 15 41.69 -12.43 -8.28
CA PHE A 15 40.63 -13.34 -7.87
C PHE A 15 39.90 -12.84 -6.62
N VAL A 16 40.63 -12.43 -5.58
CA VAL A 16 40.03 -11.92 -4.34
C VAL A 16 39.20 -10.67 -4.60
N ILE A 17 39.66 -9.74 -5.45
CA ILE A 17 38.89 -8.55 -5.81
C ILE A 17 37.62 -8.93 -6.58
N PHE A 18 37.73 -9.84 -7.54
CA PHE A 18 36.59 -10.26 -8.36
C PHE A 18 35.50 -10.92 -7.49
N PHE A 19 35.89 -11.88 -6.64
CA PHE A 19 34.95 -12.55 -5.75
C PHE A 19 34.44 -11.63 -4.65
N GLY A 20 35.30 -10.79 -4.06
CA GLY A 20 34.93 -9.82 -3.03
C GLY A 20 33.91 -8.80 -3.54
N GLY A 21 34.14 -8.24 -4.74
CA GLY A 21 33.21 -7.31 -5.38
C GLY A 21 31.86 -7.97 -5.69
N SER A 22 31.88 -9.19 -6.22
CA SER A 22 30.64 -9.96 -6.48
C SER A 22 29.84 -10.23 -5.20
N TYR A 23 30.53 -10.55 -4.10
CA TYR A 23 29.91 -10.82 -2.81
C TYR A 23 29.21 -9.59 -2.19
N ILE A 24 29.82 -8.40 -2.35
CA ILE A 24 29.21 -7.14 -1.88
C ILE A 24 27.92 -6.83 -2.65
N ASN A 25 27.94 -7.00 -3.98
CA ASN A 25 26.75 -6.79 -4.81
C ASN A 25 25.63 -7.78 -4.46
N GLN A 26 25.99 -9.04 -4.15
CA GLN A 26 25.04 -10.05 -3.69
C GLN A 26 24.35 -9.59 -2.39
N LEU A 27 25.12 -9.08 -1.42
CA LEU A 27 24.59 -8.64 -0.12
C LEU A 27 23.59 -7.48 -0.25
N ILE A 28 23.89 -6.50 -1.11
CA ILE A 28 22.99 -5.36 -1.36
C ILE A 28 21.70 -5.85 -2.03
N THR A 29 21.82 -6.76 -3.01
CA THR A 29 20.69 -7.31 -3.74
C THR A 29 19.75 -8.08 -2.81
N THR A 30 20.29 -8.92 -1.92
CA THR A 30 19.48 -9.66 -0.95
C THR A 30 18.69 -8.74 -0.04
N LYS A 31 19.30 -7.69 0.51
CA LYS A 31 18.60 -6.71 1.35
C LYS A 31 17.48 -5.99 0.60
N LYS A 32 17.72 -5.64 -0.67
CA LYS A 32 16.71 -5.01 -1.51
C LYS A 32 15.52 -5.95 -1.75
N ILE A 33 15.78 -7.20 -2.10
CA ILE A 33 14.75 -8.22 -2.31
C ILE A 33 13.91 -8.42 -1.04
N GLU A 34 14.54 -8.48 0.14
CA GLU A 34 13.85 -8.62 1.41
C GLU A 34 12.89 -7.44 1.67
N SER A 35 13.35 -6.20 1.45
CA SER A 35 12.49 -5.02 1.57
C SER A 35 11.34 -5.00 0.56
N GLU A 36 11.57 -5.50 -0.66
CA GLU A 36 10.52 -5.60 -1.68
C GLU A 36 9.49 -6.67 -1.31
N ILE A 37 9.91 -7.78 -0.69
CA ILE A 37 9.02 -8.81 -0.17
C ILE A 37 8.14 -8.25 0.95
N GLU A 38 8.74 -7.58 1.94
CA GLU A 38 7.98 -6.97 3.04
C GLU A 38 6.94 -5.97 2.53
N ASN A 39 7.34 -5.09 1.60
CA ASN A 39 6.43 -4.10 1.03
C ASN A 39 5.29 -4.76 0.23
N LYS A 40 5.60 -5.79 -0.57
CA LYS A 40 4.57 -6.56 -1.30
C LYS A 40 3.63 -7.29 -0.36
N GLN A 41 4.14 -7.84 0.74
CA GLN A 41 3.34 -8.54 1.74
C GLN A 41 2.37 -7.57 2.42
N SER A 42 2.85 -6.38 2.81
CA SER A 42 2.01 -5.33 3.40
C SER A 42 0.92 -4.85 2.42
N GLN A 43 1.26 -4.65 1.14
CA GLN A 43 0.25 -4.31 0.12
C GLN A 43 -0.77 -5.42 -0.08
N LEU A 44 -0.35 -6.68 -0.01
CA LEU A 44 -1.25 -7.83 -0.15
C LEU A 44 -2.23 -7.88 1.03
N GLU A 45 -1.75 -7.64 2.24
CA GLU A 45 -2.57 -7.58 3.46
C GLU A 45 -3.58 -6.43 3.39
N GLU A 46 -3.16 -5.22 2.98
CA GLU A 46 -4.07 -4.09 2.79
C GLU A 46 -5.15 -4.37 1.73
N ILE A 47 -4.76 -5.00 0.61
CA ILE A 47 -5.70 -5.38 -0.45
C ILE A 47 -6.67 -6.46 0.04
N GLN A 48 -6.21 -7.43 0.82
CA GLN A 48 -7.06 -8.47 1.41
C GLN A 48 -8.06 -7.88 2.38
N GLU A 49 -7.62 -7.04 3.32
CA GLU A 49 -8.50 -6.38 4.28
C GLU A 49 -9.55 -5.52 3.55
N LYS A 50 -9.13 -4.78 2.52
CA LYS A 50 -10.07 -4.02 1.68
C LYS A 50 -11.06 -4.93 0.95
N ASN A 51 -10.62 -6.08 0.47
CA ASN A 51 -11.48 -7.04 -0.21
C ASN A 51 -12.52 -7.62 0.76
N GLU A 52 -12.10 -8.04 1.95
CA GLU A 52 -12.98 -8.56 3.01
C GLU A 52 -14.03 -7.50 3.40
N ARG A 53 -13.62 -6.24 3.63
CA ARG A 53 -14.55 -5.15 3.93
C ARG A 53 -15.58 -4.92 2.81
N LEU A 54 -15.15 -4.98 1.56
CA LEU A 54 -16.05 -4.85 0.41
C LEU A 54 -16.99 -6.05 0.28
N GLN A 55 -16.50 -7.26 0.57
CA GLN A 55 -17.34 -8.46 0.58
C GLN A 55 -18.40 -8.38 1.68
N GLU A 56 -18.04 -7.93 2.88
CA GLU A 56 -19.01 -7.67 3.95
C GLU A 56 -20.04 -6.61 3.56
N GLU A 57 -19.62 -5.54 2.87
CA GLU A 57 -20.54 -4.50 2.39
C GLU A 57 -21.51 -5.07 1.35
N VAL A 58 -21.02 -5.87 0.41
CA VAL A 58 -21.83 -6.58 -0.58
C VAL A 58 -22.77 -7.59 0.09
N GLU A 59 -22.30 -8.32 1.09
CA GLU A 59 -23.13 -9.28 1.83
C GLU A 59 -24.20 -8.55 2.65
N LYS A 60 -23.90 -7.42 3.28
CA LYS A 60 -24.90 -6.54 3.95
C LYS A 60 -25.96 -6.04 2.97
N ILE A 61 -25.55 -5.68 1.76
CA ILE A 61 -26.47 -5.28 0.68
C ILE A 61 -27.38 -6.45 0.26
N ASN A 62 -26.81 -7.64 0.09
CA ASN A 62 -27.52 -8.81 -0.41
C ASN A 62 -28.39 -9.51 0.64
N SER A 63 -28.01 -9.45 1.92
CA SER A 63 -28.61 -10.26 2.97
C SER A 63 -29.90 -9.66 3.54
N ASN A 64 -30.06 -8.34 3.65
CA ASN A 64 -31.32 -7.68 4.00
C ASN A 64 -31.22 -6.14 3.92
N SER A 65 -31.88 -5.52 2.94
CA SER A 65 -32.72 -4.31 3.11
C SER A 65 -32.72 -3.44 1.85
N ALA A 66 -33.82 -3.44 1.10
CA ALA A 66 -34.10 -2.42 0.09
C ALA A 66 -33.89 -1.00 0.63
N ASP A 67 -34.14 -0.77 1.92
CA ASP A 67 -33.88 0.48 2.63
C ASP A 67 -32.39 0.88 2.70
N TYR A 68 -31.46 -0.07 2.83
CA TYR A 68 -30.02 0.23 2.84
C TYR A 68 -29.54 0.62 1.44
N LEU A 69 -30.02 -0.09 0.42
CA LEU A 69 -29.74 0.22 -0.99
C LEU A 69 -30.34 1.58 -1.38
N GLU A 70 -31.56 1.88 -0.93
CA GLU A 70 -32.23 3.18 -1.13
C GLU A 70 -31.44 4.31 -0.44
N LYS A 71 -30.99 4.11 0.81
CA LYS A 71 -30.18 5.10 1.54
C LYS A 71 -28.84 5.36 0.85
N LEU A 72 -28.13 4.31 0.44
CA LEU A 72 -26.86 4.42 -0.27
C LEU A 72 -27.04 5.11 -1.65
N ALA A 73 -28.10 4.77 -2.38
CA ALA A 73 -28.43 5.45 -3.63
C ALA A 73 -28.75 6.93 -3.39
N ARG A 74 -29.49 7.28 -2.33
CA ARG A 74 -29.76 8.67 -1.95
C ARG A 74 -28.48 9.45 -1.62
N GLU A 75 -27.56 8.86 -0.86
CA GLU A 75 -26.27 9.50 -0.53
C GLU A 75 -25.38 9.69 -1.77
N ARG A 76 -25.32 8.70 -2.67
CA ARG A 76 -24.53 8.78 -3.91
C ARG A 76 -25.13 9.69 -4.96
N LEU A 77 -26.46 9.82 -5.02
CA LEU A 77 -27.20 10.64 -5.98
C LEU A 77 -27.58 12.04 -5.43
N GLY A 78 -27.30 12.33 -4.16
CA GLY A 78 -27.66 13.59 -3.51
C GLY A 78 -29.18 13.80 -3.39
N MET A 79 -29.96 12.72 -3.29
CA MET A 79 -31.42 12.79 -3.24
C MET A 79 -31.94 12.79 -1.80
N ILE A 80 -32.87 13.70 -1.49
CA ILE A 80 -33.56 13.80 -0.19
C ILE A 80 -34.99 13.25 -0.27
N LYS A 81 -35.54 12.70 0.82
CA LYS A 81 -36.91 12.18 0.83
C LYS A 81 -37.92 13.35 0.85
N PRO A 82 -39.09 13.23 0.18
CA PRO A 82 -40.12 14.26 0.26
C PRO A 82 -40.51 14.54 1.73
N GLY A 83 -40.23 15.75 2.21
CA GLY A 83 -40.48 16.17 3.60
C GLY A 83 -39.23 16.35 4.48
N GLU A 84 -38.03 16.04 4.02
CA GLU A 84 -36.77 16.30 4.74
C GLU A 84 -36.17 17.67 4.37
N LYS A 85 -35.69 18.43 5.36
CA LYS A 85 -35.06 19.75 5.18
C LYS A 85 -33.54 19.62 5.32
N VAL A 86 -32.79 20.03 4.29
CA VAL A 86 -31.32 20.04 4.33
C VAL A 86 -30.86 21.08 5.35
N VAL A 87 -30.24 20.63 6.45
CA VAL A 87 -29.57 21.51 7.41
C VAL A 87 -28.09 21.55 7.03
N ASN A 88 -27.73 22.50 6.17
CA ASN A 88 -26.32 22.82 5.95
C ASN A 88 -25.83 23.57 7.19
N SER A 89 -24.84 23.02 7.88
CA SER A 89 -24.20 23.61 9.06
C SER A 89 -23.36 24.86 8.74
N SER A 90 -23.51 25.45 7.54
CA SER A 90 -22.88 26.70 7.13
C SER A 90 -23.66 27.95 7.53
N ASP A 91 -24.94 27.83 7.92
CA ASP A 91 -25.84 28.99 7.98
C ASP A 91 -26.27 29.41 9.40
N GLU A 92 -25.55 28.97 10.45
CA GLU A 92 -25.83 29.43 11.83
C GLU A 92 -24.58 29.95 12.55
N LYS A 93 -23.81 30.79 11.84
CA LYS A 93 -22.90 31.77 12.46
C LYS A 93 -23.15 33.17 11.88
N GLU A 94 -24.40 33.60 11.78
CA GLU A 94 -24.69 35.00 11.44
C GLU A 94 -26.06 35.44 11.97
N ALA A 95 -26.21 35.46 13.31
CA ALA A 95 -27.30 36.19 13.95
C ALA A 95 -26.93 36.63 15.38
N ASN A 96 -25.83 37.39 15.51
CA ASN A 96 -25.71 38.41 16.53
C ASN A 96 -24.73 39.48 16.04
N PRO A 97 -25.25 40.67 15.68
CA PRO A 97 -24.82 41.82 16.47
C PRO A 97 -25.98 42.76 16.84
N ASN A 98 -26.00 43.03 18.15
CA ASN A 98 -26.53 44.19 18.87
C ASN A 98 -27.97 44.11 19.40
#